data_AF-A0A3L8DIS5-F1
#
_entry.id   AF-A0A3L8DIS5-F1
#
_cell.length_a   1.000
_cell.length_b   1.000
_cell.length_c   1.000
_cell.angle_alpha   90.00
_cell.angle_beta   90.00
_cell.angle_gamma   90.00
#
_symmetry.space_group_name_H-M   'P 1'
#
loop_
_entity.id
_entity.type
_entity.pdbx_description
1 polymer ?
#
loop_
_entity_poly.entity_id
_entity_poly.type
_entity_poly.pdbx_seq_one_letter_code
_entity_poly.pdbx_strand_id
1 'polypeptide(L)'
;MSFRSWDLQEFPLLQSTTKHSWTVKTTTQLKKPRYVIFALQTGRKSNITRAITRFDDCKLTNVKLYLNSEFYPYDDLNLDFGKKRYAILYDMYTRFCKSYYGSNHDEVLLPIDKFGFCGPFVVIDCSRQSESVKTATVDVRLEFDCMEDISANTTAYCLIIHDRVVEYSPLTNVVRRIT
;
A
#
# COMPACT_ATOMS: atom_id res chain seq x y z
N MET A 1 -22.85 -7.36 1.48
CA MET A 1 -21.63 -7.08 2.28
C MET A 1 -20.45 -7.63 1.50
N SER A 2 -19.46 -6.81 1.15
CA SER A 2 -18.31 -7.25 0.35
C SER A 2 -17.21 -7.79 1.27
N PHE A 3 -16.73 -8.99 1.01
CA PHE A 3 -15.56 -9.53 1.69
C PHE A 3 -14.29 -8.84 1.16
N ARG A 4 -13.19 -8.97 1.90
CA ARG A 4 -11.86 -8.49 1.51
C ARG A 4 -10.88 -9.63 1.57
N SER A 5 -9.95 -9.67 0.62
CA SER A 5 -8.77 -10.52 0.71
C SER A 5 -7.53 -9.66 0.56
N TRP A 6 -6.44 -10.04 1.22
CA TRP A 6 -5.19 -9.32 1.13
C TRP A 6 -4.06 -10.25 0.68
N ASP A 7 -3.03 -9.66 0.10
CA ASP A 7 -1.82 -10.33 -0.36
C ASP A 7 -0.61 -9.45 -0.02
N LEU A 8 0.34 -9.99 0.72
CA LEU A 8 1.56 -9.28 1.11
C LEU A 8 2.71 -9.74 0.23
N GLN A 9 3.39 -8.77 -0.38
CA GLN A 9 4.61 -8.98 -1.15
C GLN A 9 5.78 -8.26 -0.49
N GLU A 10 6.96 -8.86 -0.56
CA GLU A 10 8.19 -8.32 -0.01
C GLU A 10 9.24 -8.15 -1.11
N PHE A 11 9.92 -7.01 -1.13
CA PHE A 11 11.18 -6.82 -1.84
C PHE A 11 12.31 -6.83 -0.81
N PRO A 12 12.97 -7.98 -0.57
CA PRO A 12 13.80 -8.21 0.61
C PRO A 12 15.05 -7.31 0.69
N LEU A 13 15.65 -6.96 -0.43
CA LEU A 13 16.89 -6.18 -0.47
C LEU A 13 16.84 -5.16 -1.61
N LEU A 14 16.61 -3.90 -1.25
CA LEU A 14 16.70 -2.79 -2.20
C LEU A 14 18.15 -2.45 -2.51
N GLN A 15 18.40 -2.01 -3.74
CA GLN A 15 19.70 -1.48 -4.14
C GLN A 15 19.95 -0.11 -3.48
N SER A 16 21.22 0.27 -3.32
CA SER A 16 21.59 1.58 -2.78
C SER A 16 21.47 2.64 -3.88
N THR A 17 20.24 2.99 -4.22
CA THR A 17 19.91 4.01 -5.21
C THR A 17 18.77 4.89 -4.69
N THR A 18 18.62 6.09 -5.27
CA THR A 18 17.53 7.02 -4.97
C THR A 18 16.20 6.64 -5.64
N LYS A 19 16.23 5.84 -6.72
CA LYS A 19 15.04 5.46 -7.49
C LYS A 19 14.88 3.96 -7.57
N HIS A 20 13.64 3.51 -7.46
CA HIS A 20 13.29 2.09 -7.47
C HIS A 20 12.05 1.86 -8.32
N SER A 21 12.07 0.78 -9.10
CA SER A 21 10.92 0.25 -9.81
C SER A 21 10.77 -1.22 -9.46
N TRP A 22 9.59 -1.61 -8.99
CA TRP A 22 9.30 -2.95 -8.50
C TRP A 22 8.01 -3.46 -9.13
N THR A 23 8.13 -4.45 -10.01
CA THR A 23 6.99 -5.26 -10.45
C THR A 23 6.59 -6.18 -9.31
N VAL A 24 5.53 -5.80 -8.59
CA VAL A 24 5.06 -6.46 -7.37
C VAL A 24 4.46 -7.82 -7.71
N LYS A 25 3.49 -7.81 -8.63
CA LYS A 25 2.71 -9.00 -8.99
C LYS A 25 1.85 -8.74 -10.22
N THR A 26 1.63 -9.79 -11.01
CA THR A 26 0.55 -9.82 -11.99
C THR A 26 -0.68 -10.50 -11.36
N THR A 27 -1.78 -9.77 -11.24
CA THR A 27 -3.04 -10.28 -10.67
C THR A 27 -4.08 -10.51 -11.76
N THR A 28 -4.92 -11.53 -11.57
CA THR A 28 -6.07 -11.77 -12.46
C THR A 28 -7.22 -10.83 -12.10
N GLN A 29 -8.10 -10.62 -13.07
CA GLN A 29 -9.21 -9.66 -13.02
C GLN A 29 -10.17 -9.85 -11.82
N LEU A 30 -10.30 -11.09 -11.34
CA LEU A 30 -11.11 -11.47 -10.15
C LEU A 30 -10.57 -10.91 -8.81
N LYS A 31 -9.45 -10.18 -8.87
CA LYS A 31 -8.78 -9.59 -7.72
C LYS A 31 -8.41 -8.15 -8.05
N LYS A 32 -9.41 -7.31 -8.34
CA LYS A 32 -9.19 -5.86 -8.51
C LYS A 32 -8.61 -5.29 -7.20
N PRO A 33 -7.42 -4.67 -7.21
CA PRO A 33 -6.88 -4.04 -6.02
C PRO A 33 -7.76 -2.84 -5.66
N ARG A 34 -8.22 -2.78 -4.41
CA ARG A 34 -8.97 -1.66 -3.85
C ARG A 34 -8.04 -0.67 -3.17
N TYR A 35 -7.11 -1.19 -2.39
CA TYR A 35 -6.06 -0.43 -1.72
C TYR A 35 -4.72 -1.09 -1.93
N VAL A 36 -3.68 -0.29 -2.07
CA VAL A 36 -2.29 -0.73 -1.99
C VAL A 36 -1.62 0.05 -0.87
N ILE A 37 -1.02 -0.68 0.08
CA ILE A 37 -0.27 -0.09 1.18
C ILE A 37 1.22 -0.40 0.97
N PHE A 38 2.03 0.63 0.89
CA PHE A 38 3.47 0.54 0.68
C PHE A 38 4.22 1.06 1.90
N ALA A 39 5.23 0.31 2.36
CA ALA A 39 6.04 0.69 3.51
C ALA A 39 7.48 0.16 3.40
N LEU A 40 8.41 0.82 4.09
CA LEU A 40 9.82 0.46 4.12
C LEU A 40 10.26 0.14 5.55
N GLN A 41 11.17 -0.83 5.69
CA GLN A 41 11.85 -1.13 6.95
C GLN A 41 13.33 -1.39 6.74
N THR A 42 14.18 -0.77 7.56
CA THR A 42 15.64 -0.92 7.52
C THR A 42 16.15 -1.70 8.72
N GLY A 43 16.86 -2.80 8.45
CA GLY A 43 17.61 -3.58 9.45
C GLY A 43 16.76 -4.23 10.55
N ARG A 44 15.45 -4.44 10.30
CA ARG A 44 14.51 -5.03 11.26
C ARG A 44 14.26 -6.52 11.04
N LYS A 45 14.44 -7.01 9.81
CA LYS A 45 14.25 -8.42 9.49
C LYS A 45 15.21 -9.27 10.32
N SER A 46 14.68 -10.27 11.02
CA SER A 46 15.43 -11.18 11.90
C SER A 46 16.19 -10.49 13.05
N ASN A 47 15.82 -9.27 13.43
CA ASN A 47 16.47 -8.54 14.53
C ASN A 47 15.51 -8.37 15.73
N ILE A 48 15.69 -9.19 16.76
CA ILE A 48 14.81 -9.20 17.96
C ILE A 48 14.91 -7.91 18.80
N THR A 49 15.98 -7.13 18.64
CA THR A 49 16.21 -5.91 19.42
C THR A 49 15.49 -4.69 18.84
N ARG A 50 14.98 -4.77 17.60
CA ARG A 50 14.30 -3.67 16.92
C ARG A 50 12.80 -3.95 16.80
N ALA A 51 12.00 -2.90 17.00
CA ALA A 51 10.55 -3.00 16.89
C ALA A 51 10.12 -3.24 15.44
N ILE A 52 9.57 -4.44 15.16
CA ILE A 52 9.01 -4.82 13.85
C ILE A 52 7.76 -4.04 13.47
N THR A 53 7.13 -3.34 14.42
CA THR A 53 5.90 -2.57 14.21
C THR A 53 6.14 -1.18 13.65
N ARG A 54 7.41 -0.76 13.47
CA ARG A 54 7.77 0.58 13.00
C ARG A 54 8.24 0.53 11.56
N PHE A 55 7.74 1.46 10.76
CA PHE A 55 8.22 1.72 9.40
C PHE A 55 9.21 2.89 9.39
N ASP A 56 10.12 2.91 8.42
CA ASP A 56 11.11 3.98 8.24
C ASP A 56 10.70 4.89 7.09
N ASP A 57 10.99 6.18 7.22
CA ASP A 57 10.68 7.15 6.16
C ASP A 57 11.55 6.97 4.91
N CYS A 58 12.76 6.41 5.07
CA CYS A 58 13.79 6.23 4.04
C CYS A 58 13.99 7.46 3.13
N LYS A 59 13.74 8.67 3.64
CA LYS A 59 13.68 9.92 2.86
C LYS A 59 12.83 9.84 1.59
N LEU A 60 11.75 9.08 1.63
CA LEU A 60 10.80 8.94 0.54
C LEU A 60 10.29 10.31 0.10
N THR A 61 10.29 10.57 -1.21
CA THR A 61 9.79 11.81 -1.82
C THR A 61 8.51 11.56 -2.61
N ASN A 62 8.46 10.45 -3.37
CA ASN A 62 7.33 10.11 -4.21
C ASN A 62 7.11 8.61 -4.26
N VAL A 63 5.85 8.22 -4.44
CA VAL A 63 5.43 6.84 -4.72
C VAL A 63 4.37 6.89 -5.81
N LYS A 64 4.53 6.07 -6.83
CA LYS A 64 3.56 5.84 -7.90
C LYS A 64 3.28 4.36 -8.02
N LEU A 65 2.00 4.01 -7.90
CA LEU A 65 1.47 2.71 -8.22
C LEU A 65 1.00 2.73 -9.67
N TYR A 66 1.48 1.81 -10.47
CA TYR A 66 0.98 1.53 -11.80
C TYR A 66 0.13 0.27 -11.76
N LEU A 67 -1.06 0.37 -12.32
CA LEU A 67 -1.96 -0.72 -12.62
C LEU A 67 -2.06 -0.79 -14.15
N ASN A 68 -1.26 -1.65 -14.78
CA ASN A 68 -0.99 -1.60 -16.21
C ASN A 68 -0.46 -0.22 -16.63
N SER A 69 -1.23 0.54 -17.42
CA SER A 69 -0.86 1.87 -17.92
C SER A 69 -1.40 3.03 -17.08
N GLU A 70 -2.31 2.75 -16.14
CA GLU A 70 -2.87 3.76 -15.23
C GLU A 70 -1.97 3.89 -13.99
N PHE A 71 -1.86 5.09 -13.43
CA PHE A 71 -1.06 5.30 -12.22
C PHE A 71 -1.74 6.14 -11.15
N TYR A 72 -1.36 5.90 -9.89
CA TYR A 72 -1.93 6.50 -8.69
C TYR A 72 -0.83 6.77 -7.66
N PRO A 73 -0.90 7.87 -6.89
CA PRO A 73 -1.71 9.06 -7.18
C PRO A 73 -1.31 9.71 -8.50
N TYR A 74 -2.22 10.53 -9.06
CA TYR A 74 -1.94 11.27 -10.29
C TYR A 74 -0.92 12.40 -10.08
N ASP A 75 -0.98 13.04 -8.92
CA ASP A 75 -0.06 14.09 -8.51
C ASP A 75 1.12 13.51 -7.73
N ASP A 76 2.28 14.16 -7.86
CA ASP A 76 3.45 13.85 -7.05
C ASP A 76 3.20 14.22 -5.57
N LEU A 77 3.56 13.30 -4.67
CA LEU A 77 3.38 13.47 -3.22
C LEU A 77 4.32 14.55 -2.64
N ASN A 78 5.49 14.75 -3.25
CA ASN A 78 6.49 15.77 -2.86
C ASN A 78 6.80 15.74 -1.35
N LEU A 79 6.99 14.53 -0.82
CA LEU A 79 7.21 14.28 0.59
C LEU A 79 8.55 14.84 1.06
N ASP A 80 8.56 15.40 2.26
CA ASP A 80 9.78 15.86 2.95
C ASP A 80 9.59 15.66 4.46
N PHE A 81 10.16 14.59 4.99
CA PHE A 81 10.02 14.25 6.41
C PHE A 81 10.78 15.23 7.33
N GLY A 82 11.87 15.82 6.85
CA GLY A 82 12.62 16.84 7.59
C GLY A 82 11.82 18.13 7.78
N LYS A 83 11.03 18.51 6.77
CA LYS A 83 10.10 19.65 6.82
C LYS A 83 8.68 19.26 7.28
N LYS A 84 8.47 18.03 7.77
CA LYS A 84 7.17 17.49 8.18
C LYS A 84 6.09 17.52 7.09
N ARG A 85 6.48 17.49 5.82
CA ARG A 85 5.58 17.40 4.65
C ARG A 85 5.19 15.93 4.39
N TYR A 86 4.65 15.26 5.40
CA TYR A 86 4.08 13.91 5.30
C TYR A 86 2.59 13.88 5.68
N ALA A 87 1.97 15.04 5.93
CA ALA A 87 0.56 15.14 6.28
C ALA A 87 -0.36 14.52 5.22
N ILE A 88 0.05 14.56 3.94
CA ILE A 88 -0.68 13.89 2.85
C ILE A 88 -0.76 12.37 3.05
N LEU A 89 0.29 11.73 3.58
CA LEU A 89 0.26 10.30 3.90
C LEU A 89 -0.73 10.00 5.03
N TYR A 90 -0.80 10.90 6.01
CA TYR A 90 -1.76 10.78 7.11
C TYR A 90 -3.20 10.95 6.63
N ASP A 91 -3.47 11.91 5.75
CA ASP A 91 -4.79 12.07 5.12
C ASP A 91 -5.17 10.83 4.29
N MET A 92 -4.25 10.28 3.50
CA MET A 92 -4.46 9.02 2.77
C MET A 92 -4.81 7.86 3.71
N TYR A 93 -4.08 7.72 4.81
CA TYR A 93 -4.32 6.71 5.84
C TYR A 93 -5.68 6.88 6.54
N THR A 94 -6.03 8.09 6.97
CA THR A 94 -7.30 8.33 7.68
C THR A 94 -8.51 8.12 6.76
N ARG A 95 -8.42 8.50 5.49
CA ARG A 95 -9.45 8.19 4.47
C ARG A 95 -9.60 6.68 4.28
N PHE A 96 -8.49 5.95 4.23
CA PHE A 96 -8.53 4.49 4.20
C PHE A 96 -9.21 3.92 5.44
N CYS A 97 -8.84 4.35 6.66
CA CYS A 97 -9.48 3.87 7.89
C CYS A 97 -10.99 4.10 7.88
N LYS A 98 -11.43 5.30 7.50
CA LYS A 98 -12.85 5.65 7.40
C LYS A 98 -13.59 4.78 6.38
N SER A 99 -13.00 4.58 5.20
CA SER A 99 -13.61 3.80 4.11
C SER A 99 -13.60 2.29 4.38
N TYR A 100 -12.51 1.77 4.95
CA TYR A 100 -12.29 0.34 5.13
C TYR A 100 -12.93 -0.22 6.40
N TYR A 101 -12.81 0.49 7.53
CA TYR A 101 -13.35 0.05 8.83
C TYR A 101 -14.70 0.69 9.18
N GLY A 102 -15.13 1.72 8.44
CA GLY A 102 -16.32 2.50 8.81
C GLY A 102 -16.12 3.33 10.07
N SER A 103 -14.86 3.55 10.51
CA SER A 103 -14.54 4.26 11.74
C SER A 103 -14.94 5.73 11.65
N ASN A 104 -15.58 6.23 12.72
CA ASN A 104 -15.65 7.65 12.99
C ASN A 104 -14.26 8.16 13.39
N HIS A 105 -13.97 9.43 13.11
CA HIS A 105 -12.63 10.03 13.21
C HIS A 105 -11.97 9.98 14.61
N ASP A 106 -12.69 9.55 15.65
CA ASP A 106 -12.21 9.50 17.03
C ASP A 106 -11.44 8.20 17.39
N GLU A 107 -11.50 7.16 16.54
CA GLU A 107 -10.81 5.87 16.76
C GLU A 107 -9.66 5.62 15.75
N VAL A 108 -8.86 6.64 15.44
CA VAL A 108 -7.71 6.43 14.54
C VAL A 108 -6.64 5.59 15.25
N LEU A 109 -6.38 4.38 14.73
CA LEU A 109 -5.40 3.43 15.30
C LEU A 109 -3.99 4.03 15.46
N LEU A 110 -3.63 4.99 14.60
CA LEU A 110 -2.35 5.71 14.66
C LEU A 110 -2.59 7.23 14.63
N PRO A 111 -2.44 7.94 15.76
CA PRO A 111 -2.51 9.41 15.83
C PRO A 111 -1.41 10.11 15.01
N ILE A 112 -1.67 11.34 14.53
CA ILE A 112 -0.76 12.09 13.65
C ILE A 112 0.62 12.37 14.29
N ASP A 113 0.65 12.64 15.60
CA ASP A 113 1.88 12.89 16.37
C ASP A 113 2.79 11.65 16.43
N LYS A 114 2.21 10.45 16.30
CA LYS A 114 2.94 9.18 16.23
C LYS A 114 3.17 8.70 14.80
N PHE A 115 2.40 9.19 13.83
CA PHE A 115 2.44 8.71 12.44
C PHE A 115 3.83 8.84 11.82
N GLY A 116 4.44 10.02 11.90
CA GLY A 116 5.76 10.27 11.30
C GLY A 116 6.88 9.37 11.85
N PHE A 117 6.72 8.84 13.07
CA PHE A 117 7.72 8.01 13.74
C PHE A 117 7.43 6.50 13.65
N CYS A 118 6.15 6.12 13.66
CA CYS A 118 5.75 4.71 13.68
C CYS A 118 5.29 4.21 12.31
N GLY A 119 4.66 5.08 11.51
CA GLY A 119 3.93 4.67 10.32
C GLY A 119 4.15 5.56 9.09
N PRO A 120 5.39 5.92 8.70
CA PRO A 120 5.64 6.51 7.38
C PRO A 120 5.37 5.46 6.28
N PHE A 121 4.10 5.17 6.02
CA PHE A 121 3.62 4.29 4.96
C PHE A 121 2.64 5.05 4.07
N VAL A 122 2.49 4.58 2.84
CA VAL A 122 1.64 5.19 1.82
C VAL A 122 0.43 4.29 1.60
N VAL A 123 -0.79 4.86 1.65
CA VAL A 123 -2.03 4.14 1.34
C VAL A 123 -2.64 4.69 0.05
N ILE A 124 -2.58 3.91 -1.02
CA ILE A 124 -3.08 4.32 -2.33
C ILE A 124 -4.48 3.73 -2.50
N ASP A 125 -5.48 4.60 -2.63
CA ASP A 125 -6.86 4.23 -2.94
C ASP A 125 -7.03 4.07 -4.45
N CYS A 126 -7.30 2.85 -4.89
CA CYS A 126 -7.49 2.50 -6.29
C CYS A 126 -8.98 2.32 -6.65
N SER A 127 -9.91 2.72 -5.78
CA SER A 127 -11.36 2.53 -5.97
C SER A 127 -11.91 3.20 -7.23
N ARG A 128 -11.31 4.32 -7.64
CA ARG A 128 -11.70 5.10 -8.83
C ARG A 128 -11.04 4.63 -10.12
N GLN A 129 -10.54 3.38 -10.14
CA GLN A 129 -9.95 2.77 -11.33
C GLN A 129 -10.84 2.86 -12.56
N SER A 130 -10.23 3.27 -13.68
CA SER A 130 -10.88 3.37 -14.99
C SER A 130 -11.47 2.03 -15.44
N GLU A 131 -12.54 2.11 -16.22
CA GLU A 131 -13.20 0.92 -16.78
C GLU A 131 -12.32 0.19 -17.82
N SER A 132 -11.30 0.85 -18.38
CA SER A 132 -10.36 0.26 -19.32
C SER A 132 -9.45 -0.80 -18.70
N VAL A 133 -9.29 -0.80 -17.37
CA VAL A 133 -8.57 -1.86 -16.62
C VAL A 133 -9.39 -3.16 -16.53
N LYS A 134 -10.65 -3.17 -17.00
CA LYS A 134 -11.62 -4.27 -16.79
C LYS A 134 -11.46 -5.51 -17.68
N THR A 135 -10.51 -5.59 -18.62
CA THR A 135 -10.51 -6.68 -19.62
C THR A 135 -9.27 -7.59 -19.64
N ALA A 136 -8.22 -7.32 -18.87
CA ALA A 136 -6.99 -8.15 -18.87
C ALA A 136 -6.42 -8.46 -17.47
N THR A 137 -5.35 -9.26 -17.44
CA THR A 137 -4.42 -9.34 -16.30
C THR A 137 -3.93 -7.94 -15.92
N VAL A 138 -3.86 -7.67 -14.61
CA VAL A 138 -3.37 -6.38 -14.10
C VAL A 138 -1.95 -6.58 -13.57
N ASP A 139 -1.00 -5.93 -14.22
CA ASP A 139 0.37 -5.80 -13.69
C ASP A 139 0.39 -4.69 -12.64
N VAL A 140 0.82 -5.05 -11.43
CA VAL A 140 0.96 -4.14 -10.30
C VAL A 140 2.44 -3.79 -10.17
N ARG A 141 2.79 -2.54 -10.48
CA ARG A 141 4.16 -2.04 -10.37
C ARG A 141 4.21 -0.84 -9.44
N LEU A 142 5.16 -0.80 -8.53
CA LEU A 142 5.45 0.35 -7.68
C LEU A 142 6.73 1.02 -8.16
N GLU A 143 6.69 2.33 -8.34
CA GLU A 143 7.87 3.17 -8.49
C GLU A 143 7.93 4.13 -7.33
N PHE A 144 9.12 4.35 -6.79
CA PHE A 144 9.31 5.30 -5.72
C PHE A 144 10.70 5.94 -5.76
N ASP A 145 10.73 7.18 -5.28
CA ASP A 145 11.92 8.02 -5.23
C ASP A 145 12.22 8.39 -3.78
N CYS A 146 13.51 8.52 -3.46
CA CYS A 146 14.05 8.97 -2.19
C CYS A 146 14.98 10.17 -2.40
N MET A 147 15.15 11.02 -1.38
CA MET A 147 16.08 12.16 -1.44
C MET A 147 17.55 11.72 -1.45
N GLU A 148 17.84 10.57 -0.86
CA GLU A 148 19.17 9.98 -0.74
C GLU A 148 19.11 8.48 -1.03
N ASP A 149 20.27 7.86 -1.23
CA ASP A 149 20.35 6.43 -1.48
C ASP A 149 19.78 5.64 -0.32
N ILE A 150 19.00 4.61 -0.63
CA ILE A 150 18.42 3.75 0.39
C ILE A 150 19.51 3.02 1.17
N SER A 151 19.41 3.09 2.50
CA SER A 151 20.31 2.38 3.41
C SER A 151 20.31 0.88 3.15
N ALA A 152 21.47 0.25 3.28
CA ALA A 152 21.61 -1.20 3.20
C ALA A 152 20.65 -1.93 4.16
N ASN A 153 20.23 -3.13 3.80
CA ASN A 153 19.26 -3.94 4.55
C ASN A 153 17.88 -3.30 4.68
N THR A 154 17.46 -2.50 3.70
CA THR A 154 16.08 -2.02 3.59
C THR A 154 15.23 -3.00 2.79
N THR A 155 14.10 -3.37 3.39
CA THR A 155 13.06 -4.21 2.79
C THR A 155 11.85 -3.35 2.47
N ALA A 156 11.30 -3.52 1.27
CA ALA A 156 10.03 -2.92 0.89
C ALA A 156 8.88 -3.92 1.07
N TYR A 157 7.75 -3.42 1.56
CA TYR A 157 6.53 -4.19 1.76
C TYR A 157 5.42 -3.57 0.92
N CYS A 158 4.67 -4.42 0.23
CA CYS A 158 3.46 -4.04 -0.50
C CYS A 158 2.30 -4.96 -0.08
N LEU A 159 1.31 -4.39 0.59
CA LEU A 159 0.07 -5.07 0.92
C LEU A 159 -1.01 -4.65 -0.07
N ILE A 160 -1.50 -5.61 -0.85
CA ILE A 160 -2.58 -5.40 -1.80
C ILE A 160 -3.87 -5.91 -1.17
N ILE A 161 -4.86 -5.04 -1.07
CA ILE A 161 -6.20 -5.38 -0.56
C ILE A 161 -7.15 -5.41 -1.74
N HIS A 162 -7.85 -6.53 -1.92
CA HIS A 162 -8.83 -6.73 -2.97
C HIS A 162 -10.24 -6.81 -2.40
N ASP A 163 -11.18 -6.28 -3.17
CA ASP A 163 -12.60 -6.52 -2.95
C ASP A 163 -12.92 -7.94 -3.42
N ARG A 164 -13.71 -8.68 -2.63
CA ARG A 164 -14.27 -9.97 -3.03
C ARG A 164 -15.76 -10.00 -2.81
N VAL A 165 -16.50 -10.42 -3.83
CA VAL A 165 -17.90 -10.75 -3.70
C VAL A 165 -18.02 -12.28 -3.73
N VAL A 166 -18.71 -12.81 -2.73
CA VAL A 166 -18.88 -14.25 -2.53
C VAL A 166 -20.37 -14.54 -2.46
N GLU A 167 -20.84 -15.44 -3.32
CA GLU A 167 -22.15 -16.06 -3.21
C GLU A 167 -22.06 -17.21 -2.22
N TYR A 168 -23.00 -17.27 -1.30
CA TYR A 168 -23.28 -18.48 -0.56
C TYR A 168 -24.67 -18.96 -0.93
N SER A 169 -24.77 -20.20 -1.38
CA SER A 169 -26.05 -20.86 -1.68
C SER A 169 -26.46 -21.73 -0.49
N PRO A 170 -27.42 -21.29 0.36
CA PRO A 170 -27.73 -21.99 1.61
C PRO A 170 -28.27 -23.41 1.42
N LEU A 171 -28.97 -23.65 0.30
CA LEU A 171 -29.57 -24.95 -0.01
C LEU A 171 -28.54 -26.03 -0.38
N THR A 172 -27.37 -25.62 -0.88
CA THR A 172 -26.32 -26.55 -1.35
C THR A 172 -25.04 -26.46 -0.53
N ASN A 173 -24.97 -25.51 0.42
CA ASN A 173 -23.77 -25.14 1.15
C ASN A 173 -22.57 -24.76 0.24
N VAL A 174 -22.83 -24.40 -1.02
CA VAL A 174 -21.78 -24.04 -1.98
C VAL A 174 -21.43 -22.56 -1.82
N VAL A 175 -20.13 -22.28 -1.79
CA VAL A 175 -19.57 -20.92 -1.79
C VAL A 175 -18.93 -20.64 -3.15
N ARG A 176 -19.43 -19.65 -3.89
CA ARG A 176 -18.91 -19.24 -5.20
C ARG A 176 -18.31 -17.84 -5.12
N ARG A 177 -17.20 -17.61 -5.81
CA ARG A 177 -16.65 -16.25 -5.99
C ARG A 177 -17.34 -15.64 -7.20
N ILE A 178 -18.03 -14.53 -7.00
CA ILE A 178 -18.71 -13.79 -8.07
C ILE A 178 -17.94 -12.49 -8.22
N THR A 179 -17.10 -12.38 -9.25
CA THR A 179 -16.27 -11.19 -9.55
C THR A 179 -15.17 -10.84 -8.54
#